data_AF-A0A7G3ASI3-F1
#
_entry.id   AF-A0A7G3ASI3-F1
#
_cell.length_a   1.000
_cell.length_b   1.000
_cell.length_c   1.000
_cell.angle_alpha   90.00
_cell.angle_beta   90.00
_cell.angle_gamma   90.00
#
_symmetry.space_group_name_H-M   'P 1'
#
loop_
_entity.id
_entity.type
_entity.pdbx_description
1 polymer ?
#
loop_
_entity_poly.entity_id
_entity_poly.type
_entity_poly.pdbx_seq_one_letter_code
_entity_poly.pdbx_strand_id
1 'polypeptide(L)'
;MSSKNLIWMDMEMTGLDIKKDRILEVACIVTDTELNVISMSEDYIIHQPDDILRGMDEWCVKTHGESGLTEACRKSKFTVDALARKLTNNLVRREFSLKMSSKNLIWMDMEMTGLDIKKDRILEVACIVTDPELNVISMSEDYIIHQPDDILRGMDEWCVKTHGESGLTEASRKSKFTVDAVEEELLNFLKQHAREKECPLAGNSVYMDKLFMLEHMPRLADFLHYRIVDVSTVKELCRRWNTDIYWKAPKKKLTHRALDDILESIEELKYYRKFMFLPQEK
;
A
#
# COMPACT_ATOMS: atom_id res chain seq x y z
N MET A 1 -25.50 -12.13 -5.73
CA MET A 1 -25.18 -10.68 -5.78
C MET A 1 -24.51 -10.38 -7.12
N SER A 2 -24.53 -9.14 -7.60
CA SER A 2 -23.82 -8.76 -8.84
C SER A 2 -22.30 -8.73 -8.59
N SER A 3 -21.51 -9.25 -9.53
CA SER A 3 -20.03 -9.30 -9.45
C SER A 3 -19.35 -7.96 -9.79
N LYS A 4 -20.10 -6.86 -9.72
CA LYS A 4 -19.65 -5.49 -10.01
C LYS A 4 -19.91 -4.47 -8.88
N ASN A 5 -20.50 -4.87 -7.74
CA ASN A 5 -20.69 -3.95 -6.62
C ASN A 5 -19.36 -3.34 -6.15
N LEU A 6 -19.44 -2.20 -5.47
CA LEU A 6 -18.35 -1.62 -4.69
C LEU A 6 -18.70 -1.70 -3.20
N ILE A 7 -17.70 -1.96 -2.37
CA ILE A 7 -17.78 -1.90 -0.92
C ILE A 7 -16.90 -0.73 -0.50
N TRP A 8 -17.51 0.24 0.15
CA TRP A 8 -16.88 1.40 0.75
C TRP A 8 -16.82 1.13 2.24
N MET A 9 -15.64 1.26 2.83
CA MET A 9 -15.44 1.14 4.27
C MET A 9 -14.59 2.31 4.71
N ASP A 10 -15.07 3.04 5.71
CA ASP A 10 -14.32 4.12 6.35
C ASP A 10 -14.08 3.77 7.82
N MET A 11 -12.95 4.23 8.35
CA MET A 11 -12.47 3.87 9.68
C MET A 11 -11.74 5.05 10.32
N GLU A 12 -12.40 5.70 11.27
CA GLU A 12 -11.74 6.74 12.06
C GLU A 12 -10.81 6.10 13.11
N MET A 13 -9.66 6.73 13.33
CA MET A 13 -8.55 6.15 14.11
C MET A 13 -7.86 7.19 15.00
N THR A 14 -7.12 6.72 16.01
CA THR A 14 -6.30 7.56 16.90
C THR A 14 -5.03 8.13 16.25
N GLY A 15 -4.71 7.70 15.03
CA GLY A 15 -3.49 7.99 14.29
C GLY A 15 -3.26 6.95 13.19
N LEU A 16 -2.03 6.84 12.68
CA LEU A 16 -1.67 5.98 11.53
C LEU A 16 -0.61 4.88 11.85
N ASP A 17 -0.14 4.75 13.11
CA ASP A 17 0.78 3.67 13.50
C ASP A 17 -0.04 2.40 13.78
N ILE A 18 -0.02 1.43 12.86
CA ILE A 18 -0.80 0.18 12.94
C ILE A 18 -0.54 -0.68 14.19
N LYS A 19 0.54 -0.42 14.94
CA LYS A 19 0.88 -1.10 16.19
C LYS A 19 0.33 -0.30 17.38
N LYS A 20 0.60 1.02 17.44
CA LYS A 20 0.09 1.95 18.46
C LYS A 20 -1.42 2.18 18.43
N ASP A 21 -1.94 2.53 17.27
CA ASP A 21 -3.21 3.24 17.10
C ASP A 21 -4.41 2.30 17.02
N ARG A 22 -5.60 2.86 17.26
CA ARG A 22 -6.85 2.11 17.47
C ARG A 22 -7.97 2.72 16.63
N ILE A 23 -8.84 1.84 16.15
CA ILE A 23 -10.07 2.23 15.46
C ILE A 23 -11.06 2.79 16.49
N LEU A 24 -11.67 3.91 16.14
CA LEU A 24 -12.67 4.67 16.90
C LEU A 24 -14.08 4.43 16.37
N GLU A 25 -14.23 4.23 15.07
CA GLU A 25 -15.50 4.06 14.37
C GLU A 25 -15.28 3.24 13.09
N VAL A 26 -16.29 2.48 12.66
CA VAL A 26 -16.30 1.82 11.35
C VAL A 26 -17.67 2.01 10.70
N ALA A 27 -17.69 2.55 9.49
CA ALA A 27 -18.88 2.65 8.65
C ALA A 27 -18.68 1.88 7.35
N CYS A 28 -19.74 1.27 6.82
CA CYS A 28 -19.68 0.46 5.59
C CYS A 28 -20.90 0.72 4.69
N ILE A 29 -20.64 1.01 3.40
CA ILE A 29 -21.65 1.24 2.36
C ILE A 29 -21.38 0.29 1.20
N VAL A 30 -22.43 -0.31 0.63
CA VAL A 30 -22.35 -1.11 -0.60
C VAL A 30 -23.10 -0.39 -1.70
N THR A 31 -22.45 -0.11 -2.82
CA THR A 31 -23.07 0.52 -4.00
C THR A 31 -23.11 -0.40 -5.21
N ASP A 32 -23.98 -0.06 -6.18
CA ASP A 32 -23.89 -0.58 -7.54
C ASP A 32 -22.76 0.10 -8.33
N THR A 33 -22.73 -0.09 -9.66
CA THR A 33 -21.75 0.56 -10.55
C THR A 33 -22.03 2.04 -10.76
N GLU A 34 -23.27 2.50 -10.62
CA GLU A 34 -23.66 3.90 -10.83
C GLU A 34 -23.60 4.70 -9.51
N LEU A 35 -23.00 4.11 -8.47
CA LEU A 35 -22.83 4.64 -7.12
C LEU A 35 -24.13 4.79 -6.31
N ASN A 36 -25.23 4.13 -6.72
CA ASN A 36 -26.44 4.06 -5.91
C ASN A 36 -26.20 3.15 -4.70
N VAL A 37 -26.60 3.58 -3.50
CA VAL A 37 -26.52 2.78 -2.28
C VAL A 37 -27.50 1.60 -2.34
N ILE A 38 -26.96 0.39 -2.25
CA ILE A 38 -27.70 -0.88 -2.14
C ILE A 38 -27.94 -1.23 -0.67
N SER A 39 -26.94 -0.98 0.18
CA SER A 39 -26.94 -1.33 1.60
C SER A 39 -25.95 -0.44 2.37
N MET A 40 -26.18 -0.27 3.67
CA MET A 40 -25.33 0.50 4.57
C MET A 40 -25.38 -0.13 5.98
N SER A 41 -24.29 -0.02 6.75
CA SER A 41 -24.28 -0.41 8.16
C SER A 41 -24.83 0.69 9.07
N GLU A 42 -24.97 0.39 10.37
CA GLU A 42 -24.90 1.44 11.39
C GLU A 42 -23.43 1.88 11.56
N ASP A 43 -23.21 3.05 12.15
CA ASP A 43 -21.86 3.56 12.47
C ASP A 43 -21.36 2.88 13.75
N TYR A 44 -20.40 1.96 13.63
CA TYR A 44 -19.93 1.16 14.75
C TYR A 44 -18.87 1.91 15.56
N ILE A 45 -19.31 2.89 16.34
CA ILE A 45 -18.46 3.62 17.29
C ILE A 45 -17.92 2.66 18.35
N ILE A 46 -16.59 2.56 18.47
CA ILE A 46 -15.87 1.65 19.36
C ILE A 46 -15.52 2.38 20.66
N HIS A 47 -15.70 1.69 21.79
CA HIS A 47 -15.28 2.17 23.09
C HIS A 47 -13.76 2.13 23.25
N GLN A 48 -13.19 3.29 23.58
CA GLN A 48 -11.77 3.44 23.92
C GLN A 48 -11.58 4.08 25.30
N PRO A 49 -10.63 3.58 26.12
CA PRO A 49 -10.22 4.22 27.37
C PRO A 49 -9.70 5.65 27.19
N ASP A 50 -9.88 6.50 28.21
CA ASP A 50 -9.43 7.90 28.18
C ASP A 50 -7.92 8.08 27.99
N ASP A 51 -7.07 7.13 28.41
CA ASP A 51 -5.63 7.15 28.13
C ASP A 51 -5.31 6.88 26.64
N ILE A 52 -6.09 6.05 25.95
CA ILE A 52 -5.98 5.87 24.49
C ILE A 52 -6.44 7.14 23.76
N LEU A 53 -7.57 7.72 24.16
CA LEU A 53 -8.09 8.96 23.55
C LEU A 53 -7.18 10.18 23.82
N ARG A 54 -6.40 10.18 24.91
CA ARG A 54 -5.35 11.19 25.17
C ARG A 54 -4.00 10.87 24.51
N GLY A 55 -3.86 9.68 23.91
CA GLY A 55 -2.67 9.23 23.15
C GLY A 55 -2.79 9.41 21.64
N MET A 56 -3.87 10.05 21.16
CA MET A 56 -4.06 10.45 19.77
C MET A 56 -3.03 11.52 19.36
N ASP A 57 -2.74 11.63 18.06
CA ASP A 57 -1.95 12.77 17.56
C ASP A 57 -2.76 14.10 17.59
N GLU A 58 -2.08 15.24 17.47
CA GLU A 58 -2.70 16.57 17.59
C GLU A 58 -3.82 16.83 16.57
N TRP A 59 -3.74 16.21 15.38
CA TRP A 59 -4.77 16.34 14.36
C TRP A 59 -5.99 15.50 14.72
N CYS A 60 -5.79 14.24 15.13
CA CYS A 60 -6.86 13.36 15.61
C CYS A 60 -7.55 13.92 16.87
N VAL A 61 -6.80 14.44 17.86
CA VAL A 61 -7.36 15.11 19.05
C VAL A 61 -8.28 16.26 18.66
N LYS A 62 -7.88 17.06 17.66
CA LYS A 62 -8.68 18.19 17.20
C LYS A 62 -9.91 17.72 16.43
N THR A 63 -9.74 16.97 15.34
CA THR A 63 -10.82 16.57 14.44
C THR A 63 -11.87 15.74 15.16
N HIS A 64 -11.46 14.75 15.96
CA HIS A 64 -12.37 13.87 16.72
C HIS A 64 -12.93 14.52 17.98
N GLY A 65 -12.36 15.65 18.40
CA GLY A 65 -12.93 16.54 19.41
C GLY A 65 -14.02 17.43 18.84
N GLU A 66 -13.76 18.05 17.68
CA GLU A 66 -14.69 18.94 16.97
C GLU A 66 -15.91 18.19 16.38
N SER A 67 -15.74 16.94 15.93
CA SER A 67 -16.86 16.08 15.51
C SER A 67 -17.68 15.50 16.67
N GLY A 68 -17.13 15.50 17.89
CA GLY A 68 -17.71 14.84 19.06
C GLY A 68 -17.46 13.33 19.15
N LEU A 69 -16.81 12.70 18.15
CA LEU A 69 -16.51 11.26 18.14
C LEU A 69 -15.79 10.79 19.41
N THR A 70 -14.84 11.57 19.93
CA THR A 70 -14.12 11.27 21.18
C THR A 70 -15.07 11.03 22.36
N GLU A 71 -16.16 11.79 22.44
CA GLU A 71 -17.15 11.69 23.52
C GLU A 71 -18.17 10.57 23.26
N ALA A 72 -18.40 10.21 21.99
CA ALA A 72 -19.18 9.03 21.62
C ALA A 72 -18.41 7.72 21.94
N CYS A 73 -17.10 7.65 21.66
CA CYS A 73 -16.24 6.52 22.07
C CYS A 73 -16.34 6.25 23.58
N ARG A 74 -16.24 7.29 24.43
CA ARG A 74 -16.41 7.12 25.89
C ARG A 74 -17.72 6.45 26.28
N LYS A 75 -18.80 6.71 25.54
CA LYS A 75 -20.18 6.26 25.83
C LYS A 75 -20.57 4.97 25.12
N SER A 76 -19.78 4.51 24.15
CA SER A 76 -20.07 3.30 23.40
C SER A 76 -20.07 2.05 24.28
N LYS A 77 -20.85 1.05 23.87
CA LYS A 77 -20.93 -0.28 24.48
C LYS A 77 -20.17 -1.35 23.67
N PHE A 78 -19.71 -1.01 22.47
CA PHE A 78 -18.91 -1.90 21.63
C PHE A 78 -17.46 -1.87 22.10
N THR A 79 -17.02 -2.88 22.85
CA THR A 79 -15.66 -2.94 23.41
C THR A 79 -14.73 -3.84 22.60
N VAL A 80 -13.46 -3.44 22.51
CA VAL A 80 -12.42 -4.16 21.74
C VAL A 80 -12.10 -5.55 22.31
N ASP A 81 -12.51 -5.89 23.53
CA ASP A 81 -12.23 -7.20 24.14
C ASP A 81 -12.94 -8.40 23.47
N ALA A 82 -13.75 -8.17 22.41
CA ALA A 82 -14.18 -9.20 21.47
C ALA A 82 -13.09 -9.59 20.43
N LEU A 83 -12.11 -8.71 20.14
CA LEU A 83 -10.98 -8.93 19.23
C LEU A 83 -9.65 -8.54 19.91
N ALA A 84 -8.88 -9.53 20.36
CA ALA A 84 -7.80 -9.31 21.32
C ALA A 84 -6.50 -8.70 20.73
N ARG A 85 -6.05 -7.58 21.35
CA ARG A 85 -4.75 -7.38 22.05
C ARG A 85 -3.44 -7.85 21.34
N LYS A 86 -2.30 -7.14 21.30
CA LYS A 86 -1.81 -5.82 21.83
C LYS A 86 -0.32 -5.60 21.41
N LEU A 87 0.20 -4.36 21.34
CA LEU A 87 1.60 -3.85 21.61
C LEU A 87 2.06 -2.68 20.67
N THR A 88 3.22 -2.06 20.92
CA THR A 88 3.49 -0.58 20.85
C THR A 88 4.97 -0.23 20.50
N ASN A 89 5.48 0.95 20.04
CA ASN A 89 4.98 2.29 19.59
C ASN A 89 6.18 3.13 19.00
N ASN A 90 5.92 4.15 18.17
CA ASN A 90 6.63 5.47 18.03
C ASN A 90 8.14 5.63 17.66
N LEU A 91 8.45 6.56 16.71
CA LEU A 91 9.36 7.72 16.91
C LEU A 91 9.27 8.79 15.77
N VAL A 92 10.08 9.88 15.80
CA VAL A 92 9.82 11.19 15.13
C VAL A 92 10.93 11.66 14.15
N ARG A 93 10.56 12.44 13.11
CA ARG A 93 11.41 12.96 12.01
C ARG A 93 11.94 14.40 12.20
N ARG A 94 12.90 14.82 11.34
CA ARG A 94 13.33 16.22 11.17
C ARG A 94 13.94 16.47 9.78
N GLU A 95 13.49 17.52 9.08
CA GLU A 95 13.87 17.80 7.67
C GLU A 95 15.23 18.50 7.46
N PHE A 96 15.76 18.38 6.24
CA PHE A 96 16.58 19.40 5.56
C PHE A 96 16.24 19.46 4.05
N SER A 97 16.46 20.61 3.41
CA SER A 97 15.87 20.94 2.10
C SER A 97 16.90 21.27 1.00
N LEU A 98 16.77 20.59 -0.14
CA LEU A 98 17.12 21.11 -1.48
C LEU A 98 15.95 20.89 -2.45
N LYS A 99 16.00 21.51 -3.65
CA LYS A 99 14.90 21.51 -4.63
C LYS A 99 14.62 20.10 -5.16
N MET A 100 13.50 19.51 -4.76
CA MET A 100 12.90 18.31 -5.36
C MET A 100 11.41 18.53 -5.59
N SER A 101 10.79 17.68 -6.41
CA SER A 101 9.38 17.78 -6.79
C SER A 101 8.53 16.90 -5.87
N SER A 102 7.71 17.52 -5.03
CA SER A 102 6.74 16.86 -4.13
C SER A 102 5.57 16.17 -4.85
N LYS A 103 5.69 15.98 -6.17
CA LYS A 103 4.69 15.34 -7.05
C LYS A 103 5.22 14.11 -7.77
N ASN A 104 6.49 13.74 -7.58
CA ASN A 104 7.04 12.51 -8.14
C ASN A 104 6.32 11.28 -7.57
N LEU A 105 6.21 10.21 -8.36
CA LEU A 105 5.65 8.93 -7.92
C LEU A 105 6.79 7.93 -7.67
N ILE A 106 6.75 7.25 -6.53
CA ILE A 106 7.67 6.16 -6.21
C ILE A 106 6.99 4.85 -6.55
N TRP A 107 7.40 4.22 -7.64
CA TRP A 107 6.87 2.93 -8.05
C TRP A 107 7.69 1.81 -7.44
N MET A 108 7.04 0.79 -6.90
CA MET A 108 7.67 -0.45 -6.45
C MET A 108 6.73 -1.63 -6.72
N ASP A 109 7.32 -2.80 -6.75
CA ASP A 109 6.68 -4.11 -6.84
C ASP A 109 7.59 -5.07 -6.04
N MET A 110 6.99 -6.02 -5.33
CA MET A 110 7.66 -7.02 -4.52
C MET A 110 7.14 -8.41 -4.87
N GLU A 111 8.07 -9.37 -5.04
CA GLU A 111 7.71 -10.78 -5.07
C GLU A 111 7.92 -11.40 -3.68
N MET A 112 6.96 -12.22 -3.23
CA MET A 112 6.92 -12.78 -1.88
C MET A 112 6.78 -14.32 -1.88
N THR A 113 7.08 -14.95 -0.75
CA THR A 113 6.83 -16.39 -0.48
C THR A 113 5.35 -16.77 -0.29
N GLY A 114 4.46 -15.77 -0.30
CA GLY A 114 3.04 -15.88 -0.02
C GLY A 114 2.45 -14.52 0.39
N LEU A 115 1.23 -14.49 0.90
CA LEU A 115 0.48 -13.26 1.21
C LEU A 115 0.23 -13.02 2.71
N ASP A 116 0.67 -13.90 3.61
CA ASP A 116 0.60 -13.66 5.06
C ASP A 116 1.83 -12.86 5.50
N ILE A 117 1.67 -11.55 5.69
CA ILE A 117 2.74 -10.61 6.08
C ILE A 117 3.55 -11.02 7.32
N LYS A 118 3.03 -11.90 8.19
CA LYS A 118 3.72 -12.39 9.39
C LYS A 118 4.54 -13.66 9.11
N LYS A 119 3.99 -14.59 8.33
CA LYS A 119 4.65 -15.84 7.92
C LYS A 119 5.66 -15.60 6.80
N ASP A 120 5.25 -14.88 5.78
CA ASP A 120 5.91 -14.81 4.48
C ASP A 120 6.96 -13.69 4.40
N ARG A 121 7.81 -13.75 3.39
CA ARG A 121 9.00 -12.90 3.25
C ARG A 121 9.17 -12.40 1.82
N ILE A 122 9.86 -11.26 1.68
CA ILE A 122 10.21 -10.65 0.39
C ILE A 122 11.35 -11.45 -0.26
N LEU A 123 11.17 -11.81 -1.52
CA LEU A 123 12.13 -12.52 -2.38
C LEU A 123 12.82 -11.59 -3.37
N GLU A 124 12.10 -10.60 -3.89
CA GLU A 124 12.59 -9.60 -4.84
C GLU A 124 11.91 -8.26 -4.57
N VAL A 125 12.62 -7.16 -4.84
CA VAL A 125 12.05 -5.80 -4.86
C VAL A 125 12.81 -4.93 -5.86
N ALA A 126 12.05 -4.15 -6.63
CA ALA A 126 12.58 -3.13 -7.53
C ALA A 126 11.89 -1.78 -7.29
N CYS A 127 12.49 -0.69 -7.76
CA CYS A 127 11.93 0.65 -7.66
C CYS A 127 12.17 1.49 -8.92
N ILE A 128 11.16 2.25 -9.33
CA ILE A 128 11.25 3.24 -10.41
C ILE A 128 10.69 4.57 -9.91
N VAL A 129 11.35 5.67 -10.22
CA VAL A 129 10.81 7.02 -9.97
C VAL A 129 10.28 7.60 -11.27
N THR A 130 9.04 8.11 -11.26
CA THR A 130 8.51 8.92 -12.37
C THR A 130 8.23 10.36 -11.94
N ASP A 131 8.22 11.24 -12.94
CA ASP A 131 7.59 12.55 -12.82
C ASP A 131 6.04 12.41 -12.78
N PRO A 132 5.28 13.50 -12.57
CA PRO A 132 3.81 13.49 -12.57
C PRO A 132 3.21 13.11 -13.94
N GLU A 133 4.01 13.23 -15.00
CA GLU A 133 3.65 12.93 -16.37
C GLU A 133 3.87 11.44 -16.74
N LEU A 134 4.36 10.62 -15.80
CA LEU A 134 4.68 9.19 -15.94
C LEU A 134 5.92 8.91 -16.81
N ASN A 135 6.80 9.91 -16.99
CA ASN A 135 8.13 9.70 -17.57
C ASN A 135 9.07 9.18 -16.49
N VAL A 136 9.88 8.15 -16.80
CA VAL A 136 10.86 7.62 -15.86
C VAL A 136 12.01 8.62 -15.67
N ILE A 137 12.28 8.96 -14.41
CA ILE A 137 13.43 9.77 -13.98
C ILE A 137 14.62 8.85 -13.68
N SER A 138 14.38 7.74 -12.99
CA SER A 138 15.43 6.86 -12.44
C SER A 138 14.88 5.47 -12.13
N MET A 139 15.74 4.46 -12.08
CA MET A 139 15.44 3.08 -11.69
C MET A 139 16.50 2.59 -10.69
N SER A 140 16.11 1.77 -9.72
CA SER A 140 17.06 1.07 -8.84
C SER A 140 17.67 -0.15 -9.54
N GLU A 141 18.57 -0.85 -8.84
CA GLU A 141 18.83 -2.25 -9.18
C GLU A 141 17.61 -3.13 -8.83
N ASP A 142 17.61 -4.36 -9.35
CA ASP A 142 16.60 -5.39 -9.12
C ASP A 142 17.08 -6.31 -7.99
N TYR A 143 16.58 -6.08 -6.77
CA TYR A 143 17.17 -6.63 -5.55
C TYR A 143 16.52 -7.96 -5.15
N ILE A 144 17.13 -9.06 -5.60
CA ILE A 144 16.81 -10.41 -5.12
C ILE A 144 17.36 -10.59 -3.70
N ILE A 145 16.48 -10.79 -2.72
CA ILE A 145 16.78 -10.93 -1.30
C ILE A 145 17.02 -12.41 -0.94
N HIS A 146 17.98 -12.66 -0.04
CA HIS A 146 18.23 -14.01 0.47
C HIS A 146 17.14 -14.47 1.44
N GLN A 147 16.54 -15.62 1.16
CA GLN A 147 15.69 -16.35 2.10
C GLN A 147 16.25 -17.74 2.40
N PRO A 148 16.14 -18.22 3.65
CA PRO A 148 16.68 -19.52 4.04
C PRO A 148 15.83 -20.68 3.51
N ASP A 149 16.44 -21.86 3.52
CA ASP A 149 15.95 -23.06 2.86
C ASP A 149 14.60 -23.58 3.40
N ASP A 150 14.28 -23.30 4.66
CA ASP A 150 13.02 -23.65 5.33
C ASP A 150 11.88 -22.68 4.94
N ILE A 151 12.15 -21.38 4.87
CA ILE A 151 11.22 -20.36 4.36
C ILE A 151 10.86 -20.65 2.89
N LEU A 152 11.85 -20.93 2.04
CA LEU A 152 11.63 -21.26 0.62
C LEU A 152 10.83 -22.57 0.43
N ARG A 153 10.94 -23.54 1.36
CA ARG A 153 10.11 -24.76 1.38
C ARG A 153 8.72 -24.55 2.01
N GLY A 154 8.49 -23.43 2.67
CA GLY A 154 7.20 -23.04 3.28
C GLY A 154 6.28 -22.22 2.38
N MET A 155 6.67 -22.03 1.10
CA MET A 155 5.84 -21.46 0.04
C MET A 155 4.67 -22.40 -0.33
N ASP A 156 3.58 -21.83 -0.86
CA ASP A 156 2.47 -22.61 -1.41
C ASP A 156 2.75 -23.14 -2.83
N GLU A 157 1.87 -24.01 -3.34
CA GLU A 157 2.02 -24.64 -4.66
C GLU A 157 2.12 -23.64 -5.83
N TRP A 158 1.49 -22.46 -5.70
CA TRP A 158 1.54 -21.43 -6.72
C TRP A 158 2.88 -20.70 -6.67
N CYS A 159 3.32 -20.25 -5.49
CA CYS A 159 4.61 -19.60 -5.29
C CYS A 159 5.78 -20.51 -5.67
N VAL A 160 5.76 -21.79 -5.27
CA VAL A 160 6.78 -22.80 -5.64
C VAL A 160 6.86 -22.98 -7.16
N LYS A 161 5.72 -22.97 -7.86
CA LYS A 161 5.69 -23.08 -9.33
C LYS A 161 6.20 -21.81 -9.99
N THR A 162 5.58 -20.66 -9.72
CA THR A 162 5.88 -19.38 -10.37
C THR A 162 7.34 -18.98 -10.15
N HIS A 163 7.81 -18.99 -8.90
CA HIS A 163 9.19 -18.64 -8.55
C HIS A 163 10.19 -19.73 -8.90
N GLY A 164 9.74 -20.93 -9.27
CA GLY A 164 10.56 -21.98 -9.87
C GLY A 164 10.75 -21.75 -11.37
N GLU A 165 9.68 -21.40 -12.07
CA GLU A 165 9.67 -21.13 -13.52
C GLU A 165 10.38 -19.81 -13.89
N SER A 166 10.29 -18.77 -13.06
CA SER A 166 11.06 -17.52 -13.22
C SER A 166 12.53 -17.65 -12.78
N GLY A 167 12.86 -18.72 -12.04
CA GLY A 167 14.18 -18.95 -11.44
C GLY A 167 14.43 -18.20 -10.12
N LEU A 168 13.51 -17.33 -9.69
CA LEU A 168 13.65 -16.47 -8.51
C LEU A 168 13.96 -17.26 -7.22
N THR A 169 13.34 -18.41 -7.00
CA THR A 169 13.57 -19.27 -5.82
C THR A 169 15.06 -19.62 -5.65
N GLU A 170 15.74 -19.94 -6.75
CA GLU A 170 17.13 -20.38 -6.73
C GLU A 170 18.10 -19.20 -6.77
N ALA A 171 17.68 -18.05 -7.31
CA ALA A 171 18.40 -16.79 -7.18
C ALA A 171 18.38 -16.26 -5.73
N SER A 172 17.21 -16.31 -5.05
CA SER A 172 17.06 -15.96 -3.63
C SER A 172 17.94 -16.85 -2.74
N ARG A 173 17.92 -18.18 -2.94
CA ARG A 173 18.80 -19.11 -2.21
C ARG A 173 20.30 -18.77 -2.34
N LYS A 174 20.71 -18.24 -3.50
CA LYS A 174 22.09 -17.84 -3.82
C LYS A 174 22.44 -16.39 -3.47
N SER A 175 21.45 -15.55 -3.17
CA SER A 175 21.66 -14.13 -2.88
C SER A 175 22.44 -13.93 -1.58
N LYS A 176 23.02 -12.73 -1.45
CA LYS A 176 23.71 -12.23 -0.26
C LYS A 176 23.08 -10.97 0.31
N PHE A 177 22.05 -10.43 -0.37
CA PHE A 177 21.32 -9.27 0.09
C PHE A 177 20.38 -9.65 1.24
N THR A 178 20.50 -8.94 2.36
CA THR A 178 19.52 -8.99 3.46
C THR A 178 18.46 -7.90 3.27
N VAL A 179 17.31 -8.06 3.91
CA VAL A 179 16.22 -7.07 3.89
C VAL A 179 16.73 -5.69 4.37
N ASP A 180 17.47 -5.64 5.48
CA ASP A 180 18.00 -4.39 6.06
C ASP A 180 18.95 -3.64 5.10
N ALA A 181 19.75 -4.38 4.33
CA ALA A 181 20.70 -3.81 3.37
C ALA A 181 19.99 -3.26 2.14
N VAL A 182 19.01 -4.00 1.59
CA VAL A 182 18.19 -3.54 0.46
C VAL A 182 17.32 -2.36 0.86
N GLU A 183 16.79 -2.33 2.09
CA GLU A 183 16.08 -1.17 2.62
C GLU A 183 16.99 0.07 2.66
N GLU A 184 18.26 -0.08 3.06
CA GLU A 184 19.20 1.03 3.11
C GLU A 184 19.62 1.53 1.72
N GLU A 185 19.87 0.63 0.76
CA GLU A 185 20.13 1.01 -0.63
C GLU A 185 18.92 1.70 -1.27
N LEU A 186 17.71 1.17 -1.11
CA LEU A 186 16.48 1.81 -1.60
C LEU A 186 16.24 3.18 -0.94
N LEU A 187 16.50 3.33 0.36
CA LEU A 187 16.44 4.63 1.03
C LEU A 187 17.48 5.62 0.48
N ASN A 188 18.70 5.16 0.18
CA ASN A 188 19.77 6.01 -0.35
C ASN A 188 19.53 6.38 -1.83
N PHE A 189 18.88 5.51 -2.60
CA PHE A 189 18.32 5.80 -3.92
C PHE A 189 17.21 6.86 -3.83
N LEU A 190 16.16 6.64 -3.02
CA LEU A 190 15.00 7.53 -2.95
C LEU A 190 15.31 8.94 -2.44
N LYS A 191 16.27 9.10 -1.51
CA LYS A 191 16.71 10.42 -1.01
C LYS A 191 17.30 11.34 -2.11
N GLN A 192 17.62 10.79 -3.29
CA GLN A 192 18.09 11.56 -4.45
C GLN A 192 16.94 12.08 -5.33
N HIS A 193 15.70 11.64 -5.08
CA HIS A 193 14.57 11.82 -6.00
C HIS A 193 13.25 12.24 -5.34
N ALA A 194 13.08 11.99 -4.03
CA ALA A 194 11.93 12.38 -3.23
C ALA A 194 12.37 12.79 -1.82
N ARG A 195 11.52 13.57 -1.13
CA ARG A 195 11.72 13.92 0.28
C ARG A 195 10.85 13.06 1.19
N GLU A 196 11.25 13.02 2.45
CA GLU A 196 10.51 12.39 3.53
C GLU A 196 9.04 12.84 3.58
N LYS A 197 8.12 11.87 3.56
CA LYS A 197 6.65 12.04 3.55
C LYS A 197 6.04 12.74 2.33
N GLU A 198 6.79 13.21 1.34
CA GLU A 198 6.18 13.91 0.19
C GLU A 198 5.56 12.96 -0.85
N CYS A 199 6.30 11.96 -1.34
CA CYS A 199 5.88 11.16 -2.49
C CYS A 199 5.11 9.87 -2.09
N PRO A 200 3.98 9.53 -2.75
CA PRO A 200 3.25 8.28 -2.52
C PRO A 200 3.92 7.08 -3.20
N LEU A 201 3.59 5.89 -2.68
CA LEU A 201 3.89 4.61 -3.32
C LEU A 201 2.93 4.36 -4.49
N ALA A 202 3.41 3.80 -5.61
CA ALA A 202 2.62 3.53 -6.81
C ALA A 202 2.89 2.11 -7.36
N GLY A 203 1.88 1.49 -7.98
CA GLY A 203 1.96 0.13 -8.52
C GLY A 203 0.58 -0.50 -8.74
N ASN A 204 0.51 -1.74 -9.23
CA ASN A 204 -0.73 -2.52 -9.28
C ASN A 204 -0.94 -3.22 -7.93
N SER A 205 -2.09 -3.04 -7.28
CA SER A 205 -2.44 -3.71 -6.01
C SER A 205 -1.50 -3.36 -4.85
N VAL A 206 -0.83 -2.20 -4.94
CA VAL A 206 0.38 -1.83 -4.18
C VAL A 206 0.16 -1.60 -2.68
N TYR A 207 -1.08 -1.78 -2.21
CA TYR A 207 -1.37 -1.89 -0.78
C TYR A 207 -0.71 -3.14 -0.17
N MET A 208 -0.53 -4.22 -0.94
CA MET A 208 0.08 -5.46 -0.44
C MET A 208 1.57 -5.26 -0.17
N ASP A 209 2.29 -4.66 -1.12
CA ASP A 209 3.68 -4.22 -1.01
C ASP A 209 3.84 -3.25 0.17
N LYS A 210 2.91 -2.29 0.33
CA LYS A 210 2.92 -1.37 1.48
C LYS A 210 2.80 -2.13 2.81
N LEU A 211 2.00 -3.19 2.91
CA LEU A 211 1.85 -3.99 4.11
C LEU A 211 3.10 -4.84 4.41
N PHE A 212 3.73 -5.44 3.39
CA PHE A 212 5.03 -6.12 3.57
C PHE A 212 6.12 -5.12 3.97
N MET A 213 6.16 -3.95 3.34
CA MET A 213 7.09 -2.86 3.67
C MET A 213 6.88 -2.36 5.11
N LEU A 214 5.64 -2.24 5.60
CA LEU A 214 5.35 -1.81 6.98
C LEU A 214 5.86 -2.77 8.07
N GLU A 215 6.05 -4.06 7.76
CA GLU A 215 6.59 -5.05 8.71
C GLU A 215 8.09 -5.31 8.50
N HIS A 216 8.53 -5.47 7.24
CA HIS A 216 9.88 -5.91 6.88
C HIS A 216 10.83 -4.77 6.47
N MET A 217 10.31 -3.63 6.02
CA MET A 217 11.09 -2.45 5.61
C MET A 217 10.50 -1.15 6.21
N PRO A 218 10.41 -1.03 7.55
CA PRO A 218 9.65 0.03 8.21
C PRO A 218 10.24 1.43 8.04
N ARG A 219 11.56 1.58 7.86
CA ARG A 219 12.22 2.87 7.58
C ARG A 219 11.85 3.36 6.17
N LEU A 220 11.75 2.44 5.19
CA LEU A 220 11.29 2.73 3.83
C LEU A 220 9.77 3.00 3.78
N ALA A 221 8.97 2.22 4.51
CA ALA A 221 7.54 2.47 4.65
C ALA A 221 7.24 3.84 5.28
N ASP A 222 8.06 4.25 6.26
CA ASP A 222 8.02 5.57 6.87
C ASP A 222 8.54 6.66 5.93
N PHE A 223 9.53 6.41 5.07
CA PHE A 223 10.06 7.40 4.11
C PHE A 223 8.97 8.00 3.21
N LEU A 224 8.09 7.14 2.70
CA LEU A 224 7.02 7.50 1.76
C LEU A 224 5.83 8.21 2.43
N HIS A 225 5.04 8.91 1.63
CA HIS A 225 3.72 9.42 2.04
C HIS A 225 2.78 8.24 2.40
N TYR A 226 1.74 8.52 3.19
CA TYR A 226 0.83 7.49 3.70
C TYR A 226 -0.14 6.95 2.63
N ARG A 227 -0.56 7.80 1.67
CA ARG A 227 -1.39 7.40 0.53
C ARG A 227 -0.58 6.62 -0.50
N ILE A 228 -1.29 5.78 -1.25
CA ILE A 228 -0.79 5.05 -2.42
C ILE A 228 -1.50 5.52 -3.71
N VAL A 229 -0.91 5.24 -4.87
CA VAL A 229 -1.49 5.39 -6.20
C VAL A 229 -1.61 3.99 -6.81
N ASP A 230 -2.73 3.32 -6.52
CA ASP A 230 -2.97 1.95 -6.95
C ASP A 230 -3.62 1.90 -8.34
N VAL A 231 -2.88 1.37 -9.32
CA VAL A 231 -3.34 1.19 -10.71
C VAL A 231 -4.48 0.19 -10.80
N SER A 232 -4.53 -0.79 -9.89
CA SER A 232 -5.62 -1.78 -9.82
C SER A 232 -6.95 -1.14 -9.39
N THR A 233 -6.95 -0.03 -8.65
CA THR A 233 -8.17 0.76 -8.41
C THR A 233 -8.71 1.32 -9.73
N VAL A 234 -7.85 1.95 -10.55
CA VAL A 234 -8.26 2.52 -11.85
C VAL A 234 -8.75 1.42 -12.81
N LYS A 235 -8.08 0.27 -12.81
CA LYS A 235 -8.47 -0.95 -13.54
C LYS A 235 -9.86 -1.47 -13.14
N GLU A 236 -10.16 -1.53 -11.84
CA GLU A 236 -11.45 -1.98 -11.31
C GLU A 236 -12.60 -1.01 -11.62
N LEU A 237 -12.33 0.30 -11.66
CA LEU A 237 -13.28 1.31 -12.14
C LEU A 237 -13.49 1.21 -13.65
N CYS A 238 -12.42 1.03 -14.43
CA CYS A 238 -12.49 0.80 -15.88
C CYS A 238 -13.31 -0.45 -16.23
N ARG A 239 -13.14 -1.56 -15.49
CA ARG A 239 -13.92 -2.81 -15.64
C ARG A 239 -15.42 -2.63 -15.38
N ARG A 240 -15.80 -1.65 -14.57
CA ARG A 240 -17.19 -1.30 -14.28
C ARG A 240 -17.77 -0.38 -15.34
N TRP A 241 -17.18 0.80 -15.50
CA TRP A 241 -17.74 1.93 -16.25
C TRP A 241 -17.40 1.93 -17.74
N ASN A 242 -16.21 1.45 -18.12
CA ASN A 242 -15.69 1.53 -19.49
C ASN A 242 -15.16 0.16 -19.95
N THR A 243 -16.06 -0.83 -20.02
CA THR A 243 -15.74 -2.22 -20.36
C THR A 243 -14.98 -2.33 -21.70
N ASP A 244 -15.31 -1.46 -22.65
CA ASP A 244 -14.68 -1.38 -23.98
C ASP A 244 -13.24 -0.85 -23.98
N ILE A 245 -12.85 -0.09 -22.95
CA ILE A 245 -11.48 0.37 -22.71
C ILE A 245 -10.73 -0.70 -21.91
N TYR A 246 -11.38 -1.31 -20.92
CA TYR A 246 -10.82 -2.40 -20.12
C TYR A 246 -10.31 -3.57 -20.98
N TRP A 247 -11.09 -4.06 -21.95
CA TRP A 247 -10.67 -5.14 -22.85
C TRP A 247 -9.60 -4.75 -23.88
N LYS A 248 -9.29 -3.45 -24.02
CA LYS A 248 -8.29 -2.91 -24.94
C LYS A 248 -7.03 -2.40 -24.21
N ALA A 249 -6.94 -2.57 -22.89
CA ALA A 249 -5.76 -2.29 -22.10
C ALA A 249 -4.57 -3.20 -22.50
N PRO A 250 -3.32 -2.77 -22.30
CA PRO A 250 -2.15 -3.62 -22.50
C PRO A 250 -2.27 -4.93 -21.71
N LYS A 251 -1.97 -6.06 -22.34
CA LYS A 251 -1.87 -7.33 -21.62
C LYS A 251 -0.50 -7.38 -20.94
N LYS A 252 -0.50 -7.52 -19.62
CA LYS A 252 0.72 -7.86 -18.87
C LYS A 252 1.34 -9.15 -19.41
N LYS A 253 2.67 -9.24 -19.43
CA LYS A 253 3.41 -10.49 -19.71
C LYS A 253 3.26 -11.50 -18.58
N LEU A 254 3.09 -11.01 -17.35
CA LEU A 254 3.10 -11.81 -16.11
C LEU A 254 4.40 -12.62 -15.98
N THR A 255 5.52 -11.89 -16.10
CA THR A 255 6.87 -12.44 -15.93
C THR A 255 7.20 -12.77 -14.47
N HIS A 256 6.48 -12.17 -13.51
CA HIS A 256 6.70 -12.37 -12.08
C HIS A 256 8.14 -12.00 -11.69
N ARG A 257 8.50 -10.76 -12.03
CA ARG A 257 9.81 -10.13 -11.82
C ARG A 257 9.59 -8.63 -11.62
N ALA A 258 10.01 -8.10 -10.47
CA ALA A 258 9.55 -6.82 -9.95
C ALA A 258 9.76 -5.65 -10.94
N LEU A 259 10.94 -5.53 -11.54
CA LEU A 259 11.23 -4.39 -12.44
C LEU A 259 10.40 -4.41 -13.74
N ASP A 260 10.14 -5.60 -14.32
CA ASP A 260 9.27 -5.76 -15.48
C ASP A 260 7.81 -5.42 -15.13
N ASP A 261 7.34 -5.91 -13.98
CA ASP A 261 5.95 -5.73 -13.55
C ASP A 261 5.65 -4.28 -13.10
N ILE A 262 6.63 -3.51 -12.61
CA ILE A 262 6.53 -2.05 -12.45
C ILE A 262 6.36 -1.36 -13.81
N LEU A 263 7.20 -1.69 -14.81
CA LEU A 263 7.14 -1.06 -16.13
C LEU A 263 5.79 -1.30 -16.80
N GLU A 264 5.23 -2.50 -16.66
CA GLU A 264 3.89 -2.81 -17.14
C GLU A 264 2.79 -2.07 -16.36
N SER A 265 2.98 -1.83 -15.05
CA SER A 265 2.07 -1.01 -14.24
C SER A 265 2.07 0.46 -14.68
N ILE A 266 3.25 1.01 -15.04
CA ILE A 266 3.41 2.37 -15.57
C ILE A 266 2.70 2.52 -16.92
N GLU A 267 2.86 1.55 -17.84
CA GLU A 267 2.18 1.59 -19.14
C GLU A 267 0.67 1.34 -19.03
N GLU A 268 0.21 0.52 -18.08
CA GLU A 268 -1.23 0.39 -17.76
C GLU A 268 -1.81 1.72 -17.24
N LEU A 269 -1.11 2.45 -16.36
CA LEU A 269 -1.59 3.76 -15.90
C LEU A 269 -1.52 4.83 -17.01
N LYS A 270 -0.49 4.83 -17.88
CA LYS A 270 -0.45 5.71 -19.07
C LYS A 270 -1.62 5.43 -20.01
N TYR A 271 -1.98 4.16 -20.21
CA TYR A 271 -3.15 3.78 -20.98
C TYR A 271 -4.43 4.35 -20.36
N TYR A 272 -4.67 4.16 -19.05
CA TYR A 272 -5.84 4.74 -18.40
C TYR A 272 -5.81 6.28 -18.41
N ARG A 273 -4.68 6.94 -18.12
CA ARG A 273 -4.53 8.41 -18.22
C ARG A 273 -4.97 8.96 -19.59
N LYS A 274 -4.76 8.20 -20.67
CA LYS A 274 -5.14 8.58 -22.04
C LYS A 274 -6.61 8.35 -22.39
N PHE A 275 -7.28 7.37 -21.78
CA PHE A 275 -8.61 6.92 -22.22
C PHE A 275 -9.72 7.02 -21.15
N MET A 276 -9.38 7.04 -19.86
CA MET A 276 -10.34 7.13 -18.74
C MET A 276 -10.48 8.53 -18.14
N PHE A 277 -9.46 9.38 -18.28
CA PHE A 277 -9.41 10.71 -17.68
C PHE A 277 -9.63 11.81 -18.73
N LEU A 278 -10.19 12.95 -18.29
CA LEU A 278 -10.37 14.10 -19.16
C LEU A 278 -9.03 14.66 -19.66
N PRO A 279 -8.93 15.08 -20.93
CA PRO A 279 -7.75 15.78 -21.45
C PRO A 279 -7.39 16.97 -20.55
N GLN A 280 -6.11 17.12 -20.25
CA GLN A 280 -5.62 18.34 -19.60
C GLN A 280 -5.54 19.45 -20.65
N GLU A 281 -6.23 20.56 -20.41
CA GLU A 281 -6.00 21.81 -21.14
C GLU A 281 -4.57 22.32 -20.84
N LYS A 282 -3.97 23.04 -21.79
CA LYS A 282 -2.57 23.50 -21.74
C LYS A 282 -2.45 25.01 -21.66
#